data_AF-A0A7J7JHD1-F1
#
_entry.id   AF-A0A7J7JHD1-F1
#
_cell.length_a   1.000
_cell.length_b   1.000
_cell.length_c   1.000
_cell.angle_alpha   90.00
_cell.angle_beta   90.00
_cell.angle_gamma   90.00
#
_symmetry.space_group_name_H-M   'P 1'
#
loop_
_entity.id
_entity.type
_entity.pdbx_description
1 polymer ?
#
loop_
_entity_poly.entity_id
_entity_poly.type
_entity_poly.pdbx_seq_one_letter_code
_entity_poly.pdbx_strand_id
1 'polypeptide(L)'
;MITSVTDNKMRVWRVILQYYEIKGGTAYNEAPHRKLANSFGIDSMSNSEASVKHSLLTAIGQILETHRLYRRGDEAHFKAFICLALNEKKLVAWLRQIFRTPAIAEQYYEPLGLLGKDGFRGYILCAKQTKTVRL
;
A
#
# COMPACT_ATOMS: atom_id res chain seq x y z
N MET A 1 20.70 -23.97 18.87
CA MET A 1 20.10 -23.03 19.81
C MET A 1 19.11 -22.19 19.00
N ILE A 2 17.87 -22.67 18.90
CA ILE A 2 16.78 -22.09 18.10
C ILE A 2 15.81 -21.41 19.08
N THR A 3 15.05 -20.43 18.58
CA THR A 3 13.94 -19.67 19.18
C THR A 3 14.29 -18.41 19.96
N SER A 4 14.60 -17.32 19.25
CA SER A 4 14.19 -15.98 19.67
C SER A 4 12.80 -15.69 19.11
N VAL A 5 11.77 -16.11 19.85
CA VAL A 5 10.33 -15.93 19.55
C VAL A 5 9.86 -14.49 19.81
N THR A 6 10.71 -13.49 19.54
CA THR A 6 10.36 -12.06 19.74
C THR A 6 10.96 -11.15 18.68
N ASP A 7 10.51 -11.27 17.42
CA ASP A 7 10.40 -10.14 16.49
C ASP A 7 9.15 -10.30 15.61
N ASN A 8 8.09 -10.89 16.17
CA ASN A 8 6.87 -11.24 15.46
C ASN A 8 5.93 -10.03 15.24
N LYS A 9 6.48 -8.82 15.27
CA LYS A 9 5.79 -7.58 14.93
C LYS A 9 6.28 -7.20 13.54
N MET A 10 5.82 -7.93 12.52
CA MET A 10 5.99 -7.52 11.13
C MET A 10 5.51 -6.08 11.00
N ARG A 11 6.44 -5.13 10.91
CA ARG A 11 6.11 -3.72 10.86
C ARG A 11 5.32 -3.50 9.58
N VAL A 12 4.07 -3.04 9.67
CA VAL A 12 3.11 -2.89 8.55
C VAL A 12 3.73 -2.22 7.32
N TRP A 13 4.69 -1.31 7.54
CA TRP A 13 5.51 -0.71 6.49
C TRP A 13 6.23 -1.71 5.58
N ARG A 14 6.73 -2.83 6.10
CA ARG A 14 7.40 -3.86 5.29
C ARG A 14 6.47 -4.49 4.26
N VAL A 15 5.19 -4.68 4.59
CA VAL A 15 4.17 -5.16 3.65
C VAL A 15 3.96 -4.14 2.52
N ILE A 16 3.93 -2.86 2.88
CA ILE A 16 3.80 -1.75 1.92
C ILE A 16 5.06 -1.66 1.03
N LEU A 17 6.24 -1.86 1.58
CA LEU A 17 7.49 -1.92 0.81
C LEU A 17 7.51 -3.11 -0.14
N GLN A 18 7.06 -4.28 0.30
CA GLN A 18 7.00 -5.44 -0.57
C GLN A 18 6.03 -5.21 -1.74
N TYR A 19 4.88 -4.58 -1.50
CA TYR A 19 3.99 -4.14 -2.58
C TYR A 19 4.74 -3.25 -3.59
N TYR A 20 5.48 -2.28 -3.08
CA TYR A 20 6.24 -1.33 -3.89
C TYR A 20 7.30 -2.04 -4.76
N GLU A 21 8.03 -3.00 -4.20
CA GLU A 21 9.03 -3.80 -4.91
C GLU A 21 8.39 -4.68 -6.00
N ILE A 22 7.34 -5.43 -5.67
CA ILE A 22 6.61 -6.29 -6.63
C ILE A 22 6.09 -5.49 -7.82
N LYS A 23 5.70 -4.23 -7.60
CA LYS A 23 5.18 -3.34 -8.64
C LYS A 23 6.25 -2.54 -9.37
N GLY A 24 7.53 -2.76 -9.09
CA GLY A 24 8.64 -2.04 -9.73
C GLY A 24 8.67 -0.56 -9.38
N GLY A 25 8.28 -0.21 -8.15
CA GLY A 25 8.11 1.17 -7.71
C GLY A 25 9.35 2.04 -7.87
N THR A 26 10.55 1.48 -7.66
CA THR A 26 11.82 2.20 -7.86
C THR A 26 11.97 2.65 -9.31
N ALA A 27 11.88 1.72 -10.25
CA ALA A 27 11.95 2.03 -11.68
C ALA A 27 10.84 3.01 -12.12
N TYR A 28 9.65 2.88 -11.53
CA TYR A 28 8.54 3.79 -11.76
C TYR A 28 8.86 5.23 -11.33
N ASN A 29 9.39 5.45 -10.13
CA ASN A 29 9.70 6.78 -9.61
C ASN A 29 11.00 7.38 -10.17
N GLU A 30 11.94 6.54 -10.60
CA GLU A 30 13.18 7.00 -11.23
C GLU A 30 12.98 7.48 -12.67
N ALA A 31 11.88 7.08 -13.31
CA ALA A 31 11.58 7.46 -14.68
C ALA A 31 11.57 9.00 -14.87
N PRO A 32 12.31 9.54 -15.86
CA PRO A 32 12.48 10.99 -16.02
C PRO A 32 11.17 11.77 -16.17
N HIS A 33 10.23 11.22 -16.96
CA HIS A 33 8.92 11.83 -17.16
C HIS A 33 8.06 11.87 -15.87
N ARG A 34 8.29 10.95 -14.92
CA ARG A 34 7.60 10.92 -13.64
C ARG A 34 8.14 11.96 -12.68
N LYS A 35 9.47 12.10 -12.58
CA LYS A 35 10.10 13.17 -11.79
C LYS A 35 9.65 14.55 -12.29
N LEU A 36 9.63 14.72 -13.62
CA LEU A 36 9.15 15.95 -14.24
C LEU A 36 7.68 16.23 -13.89
N ALA A 37 6.78 15.27 -14.11
CA ALA A 37 5.35 15.43 -13.80
C ALA A 37 5.12 15.74 -12.31
N ASN A 38 5.86 15.09 -11.41
CA ASN A 38 5.78 15.33 -9.97
C ASN A 38 6.25 16.75 -9.60
N SER A 39 7.32 17.26 -10.21
CA SER A 39 7.79 18.64 -10.00
C SER A 39 6.77 19.71 -10.42
N PHE A 40 5.89 19.39 -11.37
CA PHE A 40 4.81 20.28 -11.82
C PHE A 40 3.46 20.01 -11.13
N GLY A 41 3.39 19.09 -10.17
CA GLY A 41 2.13 18.73 -9.52
C GLY A 41 1.10 18.12 -10.48
N ILE A 42 1.55 17.57 -11.61
CA ILE A 42 0.70 16.90 -12.60
C ILE A 42 0.46 15.48 -12.10
N ASP A 43 -0.27 15.35 -10.98
CA ASP A 43 -0.70 14.05 -10.50
C ASP A 43 -1.96 13.62 -11.26
N SER A 44 -2.08 12.32 -11.50
CA SER A 44 -3.14 11.74 -12.31
C SER A 44 -4.50 11.99 -11.66
N MET A 45 -5.20 13.05 -12.10
CA MET A 45 -6.53 13.46 -11.61
C MET A 45 -7.67 12.46 -11.97
N SER A 46 -7.32 11.23 -12.33
CA SER A 46 -8.27 10.18 -12.64
C SER A 46 -8.47 9.29 -11.42
N ASN A 47 -9.69 8.90 -11.10
CA ASN A 47 -9.98 7.88 -10.08
C ASN A 47 -9.86 6.44 -10.62
N SER A 48 -9.20 6.25 -11.77
CA SER A 48 -8.95 4.93 -12.36
C SER A 48 -8.04 4.08 -11.45
N GLU A 49 -8.22 2.75 -11.46
CA GLU A 49 -7.35 1.81 -10.73
C GLU A 49 -5.86 2.01 -11.08
N ALA A 50 -5.56 2.40 -12.33
CA ALA A 50 -4.21 2.74 -12.77
C ALA A 50 -3.67 3.99 -12.06
N SER A 51 -4.50 5.00 -11.86
CA SER A 51 -4.15 6.21 -11.12
C SER A 51 -3.96 5.95 -9.62
N VAL A 52 -4.80 5.10 -9.02
CA VAL A 52 -4.63 4.69 -7.61
C VAL A 52 -3.30 3.97 -7.43
N LYS A 53 -2.91 3.09 -8.36
CA LYS A 53 -1.58 2.46 -8.36
C LYS A 53 -0.46 3.51 -8.47
N HIS A 54 -0.57 4.40 -9.44
CA HIS A 54 0.44 5.42 -9.72
C HIS A 54 0.67 6.36 -8.53
N SER A 55 -0.41 6.91 -7.97
CA SER A 55 -0.35 7.77 -6.77
C SER A 55 0.22 7.04 -5.55
N LEU A 56 -0.13 5.76 -5.36
CA LEU A 56 0.43 4.94 -4.29
C LEU A 56 1.95 4.73 -4.44
N LEU A 57 2.41 4.38 -5.66
CA LEU A 57 3.85 4.20 -5.91
C LEU A 57 4.61 5.51 -5.74
N THR A 58 4.07 6.63 -6.23
CA THR A 58 4.69 7.95 -6.04
C THR A 58 4.77 8.33 -4.56
N ALA A 59 3.70 8.13 -3.79
CA ALA A 59 3.67 8.41 -2.35
C ALA A 59 4.72 7.59 -1.57
N ILE A 60 4.83 6.29 -1.84
CA ILE A 60 5.83 5.44 -1.17
C ILE A 60 7.26 5.88 -1.53
N GLY A 61 7.50 6.21 -2.81
CA GLY A 61 8.80 6.72 -3.27
C GLY A 61 9.20 8.03 -2.58
N GLN A 62 8.27 8.98 -2.47
CA GLN A 62 8.49 10.24 -1.76
C GLN A 62 8.82 10.02 -0.28
N ILE A 63 8.10 9.10 0.38
CA ILE A 63 8.36 8.75 1.79
C ILE A 63 9.76 8.14 1.93
N LEU A 64 10.13 7.22 1.04
CA LEU A 64 11.47 6.63 1.02
C LEU A 64 12.57 7.68 0.81
N GLU A 65 12.38 8.61 -0.12
CA GLU A 65 13.36 9.66 -0.39
C GLU A 65 13.49 10.64 0.79
N THR A 66 12.36 11.08 1.36
CA THR A 66 12.35 12.06 2.46
C THR A 66 12.76 11.48 3.80
N HIS A 67 12.37 10.23 4.12
CA HIS A 67 12.58 9.65 5.46
C HIS A 67 13.86 8.82 5.58
N ARG A 68 14.45 8.36 4.47
CA ARG A 68 15.77 7.71 4.47
C ARG A 68 16.89 8.68 4.89
N LEU A 69 16.70 9.98 4.62
CA LEU A 69 17.63 11.04 5.02
C LEU A 69 17.71 11.24 6.54
N TYR A 70 16.68 10.81 7.31
CA TYR A 70 16.58 11.07 8.76
C TYR A 70 16.72 9.83 9.66
N ARG A 71 17.21 8.67 9.15
CA ARG A 71 17.35 7.40 9.91
C ARG A 71 16.08 6.99 10.66
N ARG A 72 14.91 7.33 10.13
CA ARG A 72 13.61 7.06 10.77
C ARG A 72 13.28 5.57 10.65
N GLY A 73 12.86 4.95 11.76
CA GLY A 73 12.44 3.54 11.76
C GLY A 73 11.16 3.31 10.95
N ASP A 74 10.81 2.05 10.69
CA ASP A 74 9.64 1.71 9.87
C ASP A 74 8.31 2.24 10.41
N GLU A 75 8.18 2.44 11.73
CA GLU A 75 6.98 3.06 12.32
C GLU A 75 6.82 4.53 11.91
N ALA A 76 7.92 5.26 11.73
CA ALA A 76 7.88 6.65 11.29
C ALA A 76 7.54 6.74 9.80
N HIS A 77 8.07 5.83 8.98
CA HIS A 77 7.64 5.70 7.59
C HIS A 77 6.15 5.37 7.47
N PHE A 78 5.66 4.45 8.30
CA PHE A 78 4.24 4.11 8.34
C PHE A 78 3.37 5.30 8.76
N LYS A 79 3.75 6.04 9.80
CA LYS A 79 3.03 7.26 10.21
C LYS A 79 3.00 8.31 9.10
N ALA A 80 4.12 8.52 8.41
CA ALA A 80 4.20 9.42 7.26
C ALA A 80 3.27 8.96 6.13
N PHE A 81 3.23 7.66 5.85
CA PHE A 81 2.32 7.07 4.89
C PHE A 81 0.85 7.33 5.22
N ILE A 82 0.44 7.07 6.46
CA ILE A 82 -0.94 7.31 6.89
C ILE A 82 -1.29 8.80 6.79
N CYS A 83 -0.38 9.68 7.23
CA CYS A 83 -0.58 11.13 7.12
C CYS A 83 -0.78 11.58 5.67
N LEU A 84 0.11 11.16 4.77
CA LEU A 84 0.03 11.50 3.36
C LEU A 84 -1.26 10.95 2.71
N ALA A 85 -1.61 9.70 3.02
CA ALA A 85 -2.80 9.05 2.48
C ALA A 85 -4.12 9.70 2.95
N LEU A 86 -4.14 10.21 4.19
CA LEU A 86 -5.27 10.97 4.74
C LEU A 86 -5.37 12.34 4.10
N ASN A 87 -4.26 13.05 3.93
CA ASN A 87 -4.22 14.36 3.26
C ASN A 87 -4.72 14.27 1.82
N GLU A 88 -4.37 13.18 1.13
CA GLU A 88 -4.81 12.88 -0.23
C GLU A 88 -6.23 12.30 -0.33
N LYS A 89 -6.87 11.98 0.80
CA LYS A 89 -8.17 11.25 0.87
C LYS A 89 -8.15 9.90 0.14
N LYS A 90 -6.97 9.28 -0.01
CA LYS A 90 -6.75 8.03 -0.76
C LYS A 90 -6.47 6.82 0.12
N LEU A 91 -6.45 6.97 1.45
CA LEU A 91 -6.11 5.89 2.39
C LEU A 91 -6.83 4.57 2.12
N VAL A 92 -8.16 4.58 2.01
CA VAL A 92 -8.95 3.37 1.75
C VAL A 92 -8.63 2.76 0.38
N ALA A 93 -8.44 3.60 -0.64
CA ALA A 93 -8.14 3.16 -2.00
C ALA A 93 -6.74 2.51 -2.08
N TRP A 94 -5.75 3.12 -1.43
CA TRP A 94 -4.39 2.59 -1.35
C TRP A 94 -4.31 1.28 -0.58
N LEU A 95 -4.93 1.20 0.61
CA LEU A 95 -4.97 -0.04 1.38
C LEU A 95 -5.66 -1.17 0.59
N ARG A 96 -6.80 -0.88 -0.05
CA ARG A 96 -7.50 -1.85 -0.91
C ARG A 96 -6.60 -2.35 -2.04
N GLN A 97 -5.81 -1.47 -2.65
CA GLN A 97 -4.90 -1.83 -3.74
C GLN A 97 -3.75 -2.72 -3.27
N ILE A 98 -3.22 -2.48 -2.07
CA ILE A 98 -2.19 -3.31 -1.43
C ILE A 98 -2.76 -4.71 -1.16
N PHE A 99 -3.89 -4.79 -0.46
CA PHE A 99 -4.50 -6.06 -0.05
C PHE A 99 -5.10 -6.88 -1.20
N ARG A 100 -5.42 -6.25 -2.34
CA ARG A 100 -5.88 -6.97 -3.55
C ARG A 100 -4.74 -7.67 -4.30
N THR A 101 -3.48 -7.40 -3.94
CA THR A 101 -2.33 -8.02 -4.61
C THR A 101 -2.15 -9.46 -4.13
N PRO A 102 -2.31 -10.49 -5.01
CA PRO A 102 -2.34 -11.89 -4.59
C PRO A 102 -1.04 -12.35 -3.93
N ALA A 103 0.11 -11.90 -4.40
CA ALA A 103 1.41 -12.22 -3.79
C ALA A 103 1.53 -11.77 -2.32
N ILE A 104 0.88 -10.65 -1.97
CA ILE A 104 0.83 -10.15 -0.59
C ILE A 104 -0.21 -10.93 0.21
N ALA A 105 -1.34 -11.24 -0.41
CA ALA A 105 -2.38 -12.06 0.21
C ALA A 105 -1.83 -13.44 0.60
N GLU A 106 -1.17 -14.13 -0.32
CA GLU A 106 -0.63 -15.46 -0.09
C GLU A 106 0.48 -15.47 0.98
N GLN A 107 1.41 -14.52 0.93
CA GLN A 107 2.54 -14.50 1.85
C GLN A 107 2.19 -14.07 3.29
N TYR A 108 1.18 -13.21 3.45
CA TYR A 108 0.85 -12.63 4.75
C TYR A 108 -0.49 -13.11 5.33
N TYR A 109 -1.40 -13.66 4.52
CA TYR A 109 -2.68 -14.17 5.02
C TYR A 109 -2.73 -15.70 5.20
N GLU A 110 -1.89 -16.51 4.52
CA GLU A 110 -1.86 -17.97 4.77
C GLU A 110 -1.49 -18.35 6.23
N PRO A 111 -0.54 -17.70 6.93
CA PRO A 111 -0.27 -18.03 8.32
C PRO A 111 -1.30 -17.44 9.32
N LEU A 112 -2.23 -16.57 8.89
CA LEU A 112 -3.21 -15.93 9.77
C LEU A 112 -4.43 -16.82 10.07
N GLY A 113 -4.51 -18.02 9.48
CA GLY A 113 -5.40 -19.13 9.92
C GLY A 113 -6.91 -18.87 9.96
N LEU A 114 -7.40 -17.66 9.70
CA LEU A 114 -8.79 -17.32 9.95
C LEU A 114 -9.67 -17.32 8.70
N LEU A 115 -9.09 -17.22 7.51
CA LEU A 115 -9.85 -17.21 6.26
C LEU A 115 -8.97 -17.83 5.18
N GLY A 116 -9.22 -19.12 4.91
CA GLY A 116 -8.79 -19.73 3.66
C GLY A 116 -9.28 -18.92 2.45
N LYS A 117 -8.81 -19.27 1.25
CA LYS A 117 -9.05 -18.56 -0.02
C LYS A 117 -10.52 -18.14 -0.26
N ASP A 118 -11.49 -18.76 0.40
CA ASP A 118 -12.92 -18.49 0.33
C ASP A 118 -13.42 -17.31 1.21
N GLY A 119 -12.74 -17.00 2.31
CA GLY A 119 -13.22 -16.04 3.30
C GLY A 119 -13.15 -14.58 2.82
N PHE A 120 -12.05 -14.20 2.17
CA PHE A 120 -11.87 -12.84 1.63
C PHE A 120 -12.86 -12.52 0.50
N ARG A 121 -13.22 -13.52 -0.29
CA ARG A 121 -14.26 -13.41 -1.33
C ARG A 121 -15.60 -13.03 -0.70
N GLY A 122 -15.93 -13.58 0.47
CA GLY A 122 -17.13 -13.25 1.25
C GLY A 122 -17.16 -11.80 1.75
N TYR A 123 -16.06 -11.30 2.32
CA TYR A 123 -15.99 -9.90 2.79
C TYR A 123 -16.11 -8.88 1.65
N ILE A 124 -15.48 -9.15 0.49
CA ILE A 124 -15.64 -8.31 -0.70
C ILE A 124 -17.05 -8.39 -1.29
N LEU A 125 -17.70 -9.56 -1.25
CA LEU A 125 -19.08 -9.71 -1.73
C LEU A 125 -20.03 -8.89 -0.84
N CYS A 126 -19.91 -9.03 0.49
CA CYS A 126 -20.76 -8.34 1.46
C CYS A 126 -20.59 -6.80 1.39
N ALA A 127 -19.36 -6.32 1.18
CA ALA A 127 -19.08 -4.90 0.96
C ALA A 127 -19.61 -4.36 -0.39
N LYS A 128 -19.98 -5.22 -1.35
CA LYS A 128 -20.66 -4.83 -2.59
C LYS A 128 -22.18 -4.77 -2.44
N GLN A 129 -22.79 -5.48 -1.48
CA GLN A 129 -24.23 -5.47 -1.24
C GLN A 129 -24.75 -4.15 -0.61
N THR A 130 -23.90 -3.36 0.06
CA THR A 130 -24.32 -2.12 0.75
C THR A 130 -24.57 -0.91 -0.19
N LYS A 131 -24.43 -1.08 -1.51
CA LYS A 131 -24.86 -0.08 -2.51
C LYS A 131 -26.25 -0.36 -3.11
N THR A 132 -26.94 -1.41 -2.67
CA THR A 132 -28.26 -1.81 -3.20
C THR A 132 -29.31 -1.89 -2.10
N VAL A 133 -29.27 -0.98 -1.13
CA VAL A 133 -30.44 -0.67 -0.31
C VAL A 133 -30.81 0.77 -0.63
N ARG A 134 -31.66 0.93 -1.65
CA ARG A 134 -32.45 2.16 -1.81
C ARG A 134 -33.39 2.21 -0.61
N LEU A 135 -33.24 3.24 0.21
CA LEU A 135 -34.38 3.80 0.94
C LEU A 135 -35.32 4.46 -0.08
#